data_AF-A0A960D803-F1
#
_entry.id   AF-A0A960D803-F1
#
_cell.length_a   1.000
_cell.length_b   1.000
_cell.length_c   1.000
_cell.angle_alpha   90.00
_cell.angle_beta   90.00
_cell.angle_gamma   90.00
#
_symmetry.space_group_name_H-M   'P 1'
#
loop_
_entity.id
_entity.type
_entity.pdbx_description
1 polymer ?
#
loop_
_entity_poly.entity_id
_entity_poly.type
_entity_poly.pdbx_seq_one_letter_code
_entity_poly.pdbx_strand_id
1 'polypeptide(L)'
;MRPGEPDPLEKSLLPYYNQGHHNGPIVVDRWAGGIAQTDAKLPWVRVGRRWFSTLWLVPLGIVGLALSIAVVREMAHYEWFHEFIAKYPGTSAQYVQPVQSGFPWWLRWQHFLNLLFMMFIIRAGLQILADHPRLYLNAGSKPDTEWLRLRGPVP
;
A
#
# COMPACT_ATOMS: atom_id res chain seq x y z
N MET A 1 16.21 55.64 17.25
CA MET A 1 15.21 55.01 16.36
C MET A 1 14.28 56.10 15.88
N ARG A 2 14.16 56.30 14.56
CA ARG A 2 13.21 57.26 14.00
C ARG A 2 11.81 56.64 14.00
N PRO A 3 10.75 57.35 14.37
CA PRO A 3 9.40 56.80 14.33
C PRO A 3 9.02 56.55 12.86
N GLY A 4 8.79 55.29 12.47
CA GLY A 4 8.37 54.90 11.12
C GLY A 4 9.45 54.29 10.21
N GLU A 5 10.72 54.23 10.64
CA GLU A 5 11.72 53.40 9.94
C GLU A 5 11.60 51.95 10.43
N PRO A 6 11.42 50.96 9.52
CA PRO A 6 11.34 49.56 9.90
C PRO A 6 12.64 49.13 10.60
N ASP A 7 12.49 48.42 11.72
CA ASP A 7 13.62 48.06 12.58
C ASP A 7 14.62 47.19 11.81
N PRO A 8 15.92 47.57 11.73
CA PRO A 8 16.93 46.78 11.03
C PRO A 8 17.04 45.33 11.55
N LEU A 9 16.66 45.09 12.82
CA LEU A 9 16.68 43.76 13.42
C LEU A 9 15.44 42.92 13.09
N GLU A 10 14.33 43.52 12.65
CA GLU A 10 13.08 42.82 12.32
C GLU A 10 13.29 41.78 11.20
N LYS A 11 14.09 42.12 10.18
CA LYS A 11 14.47 41.19 9.10
C LYS A 11 15.37 40.04 9.57
N SER A 12 16.15 40.25 10.62
CA SER A 12 17.06 39.24 11.18
C SER A 12 16.38 38.28 12.16
N LEU A 13 15.32 38.75 12.83
CA LEU A 13 14.53 37.97 13.78
C LEU A 13 13.47 37.10 13.13
N LEU A 14 13.19 37.33 11.83
CA LEU A 14 12.16 36.65 11.06
C LEU A 14 12.72 35.87 9.85
N PRO A 15 13.74 35.00 10.00
CA PRO A 15 14.30 34.25 8.86
C PRO A 15 13.26 33.35 8.17
N TYR A 16 12.15 33.03 8.84
CA TYR A 16 11.08 32.18 8.34
C TYR A 16 9.80 32.93 7.91
N TYR A 17 9.66 34.23 8.20
CA TYR A 17 8.43 34.98 7.90
C TYR A 17 8.32 35.39 6.42
N ASN A 18 9.42 35.30 5.67
CA ASN A 18 9.43 35.56 4.23
C ASN A 18 9.14 34.30 3.38
N GLN A 19 8.60 33.24 4.00
CA GLN A 19 8.23 32.01 3.32
C GLN A 19 6.76 32.06 2.89
N GLY A 20 6.51 32.71 1.75
CA GLY A 20 5.25 32.63 1.01
C GLY A 20 4.09 33.43 1.63
N HIS A 21 3.63 34.44 0.92
CA HIS A 21 2.35 35.08 1.23
C HIS A 21 1.20 34.10 0.96
N HIS A 22 0.19 34.08 1.83
CA HIS A 22 -1.02 33.25 1.71
C HIS A 22 -1.79 33.48 0.39
N ASN A 23 -1.59 34.64 -0.26
CA ASN A 23 -2.16 35.00 -1.57
C ASN A 23 -1.10 35.15 -2.68
N GLY A 24 0.14 34.71 -2.47
CA GLY A 24 1.23 34.79 -3.45
C GLY A 24 1.54 33.45 -4.13
N PRO A 25 2.16 33.45 -5.32
CA PRO A 25 2.61 32.21 -5.96
C PRO A 25 3.65 31.49 -5.08
N ILE A 26 3.45 30.19 -4.87
CA ILE A 26 4.34 29.34 -4.08
C ILE A 26 5.64 29.13 -4.85
N VAL A 27 6.74 29.65 -4.32
CA VAL A 27 8.10 29.53 -4.87
C VAL A 27 8.68 28.18 -4.40
N VAL A 28 8.50 27.14 -5.21
CA VAL A 28 8.80 25.73 -4.87
C VAL A 28 10.25 25.49 -4.43
N ASP A 29 11.20 26.27 -4.93
CA ASP A 29 12.64 26.21 -4.62
C ASP A 29 12.99 26.75 -3.22
N ARG A 30 12.16 27.63 -2.65
CA ARG A 30 12.37 28.23 -1.32
C ARG A 30 11.33 27.79 -0.29
N TRP A 31 10.33 27.03 -0.72
CA TRP A 31 9.28 26.50 0.13
C TRP A 31 9.84 25.39 1.04
N ALA A 32 9.46 25.39 2.33
CA ALA A 32 9.94 24.45 3.35
C ALA A 32 11.47 24.42 3.57
N GLY A 33 12.16 25.54 3.40
CA GLY A 33 13.59 25.65 3.72
C GLY A 33 14.53 24.95 2.73
N GLY A 34 14.08 24.71 1.50
CA GLY A 34 14.94 24.14 0.45
C GLY A 34 15.16 22.63 0.57
N ILE A 35 14.30 21.91 1.30
CA ILE A 35 14.30 20.44 1.29
C ILE A 35 14.03 19.94 -0.13
N ALA A 36 14.92 19.11 -0.65
CA ALA A 36 14.75 18.53 -1.98
C ALA A 36 13.45 17.72 -2.03
N GLN A 37 12.53 18.10 -2.91
CA GLN A 37 11.31 17.33 -3.13
C GLN A 37 11.69 15.93 -3.61
N THR A 38 11.43 14.93 -2.77
CA THR A 38 11.66 13.53 -3.12
C THR A 38 10.34 12.98 -3.64
N ASP A 39 10.22 12.86 -4.96
CA ASP A 39 9.04 12.28 -5.58
C ASP A 39 8.77 10.87 -5.04
N ALA A 40 7.51 10.60 -4.73
CA ALA A 40 7.05 9.26 -4.39
C ALA A 40 7.18 8.35 -5.62
N LYS A 41 8.25 7.54 -5.66
CA LYS A 41 8.45 6.53 -6.70
C LYS A 41 7.78 5.23 -6.27
N LEU A 42 7.12 4.55 -7.21
CA LEU A 42 6.53 3.24 -6.97
C LEU A 42 7.59 2.24 -6.47
N PRO A 43 7.21 1.31 -5.57
CA PRO A 43 8.14 0.34 -5.03
C PRO A 43 8.80 -0.51 -6.12
N TRP A 44 10.09 -0.76 -5.93
CA TRP A 44 10.85 -1.76 -6.68
C TRP A 44 11.02 -3.00 -5.79
N VAL A 45 10.64 -4.17 -6.30
CA VAL A 45 10.84 -5.47 -5.65
C VAL A 45 12.01 -6.17 -6.33
N ARG A 46 12.93 -6.74 -5.56
CA ARG A 46 14.02 -7.55 -6.07
C ARG A 46 13.57 -9.01 -6.13
N VAL A 47 13.40 -9.56 -7.34
CA VAL A 47 13.20 -11.00 -7.55
C VAL A 47 14.52 -11.60 -8.01
N GLY A 48 15.24 -12.25 -7.08
CA GLY A 48 16.56 -12.80 -7.30
C GLY A 48 17.62 -11.74 -7.61
N ARG A 49 18.13 -11.73 -8.86
CA ARG A 49 19.16 -10.79 -9.33
C ARG A 49 18.60 -9.51 -9.96
N ARG A 50 17.30 -9.42 -10.26
CA ARG A 50 16.71 -8.31 -11.01
C ARG A 50 15.71 -7.51 -10.16
N TRP A 51 15.66 -6.20 -10.39
CA TRP A 51 14.66 -5.31 -9.83
C TRP A 51 13.46 -5.23 -10.77
N PHE A 52 12.29 -5.54 -10.25
CA PHE A 52 11.01 -5.45 -10.95
C PHE A 52 10.18 -4.35 -10.31
N SER A 53 9.52 -3.53 -11.13
CA SER A 53 8.54 -2.58 -10.62
C SER A 53 7.31 -3.34 -10.13
N THR A 54 6.84 -3.04 -8.91
CA THR A 54 5.60 -3.61 -8.36
C THR A 54 4.40 -3.37 -9.27
N LEU A 55 4.46 -2.36 -10.15
CA LEU A 55 3.45 -2.09 -11.17
C LEU A 55 3.18 -3.31 -12.06
N TRP A 56 4.17 -4.18 -12.30
CA TRP A 56 4.01 -5.41 -13.11
C TRP A 56 3.12 -6.47 -12.47
N LEU A 57 2.84 -6.41 -11.17
CA LEU A 57 1.91 -7.34 -10.53
C LEU A 57 0.48 -7.20 -11.07
N VAL A 58 0.08 -5.98 -11.46
CA VAL A 58 -1.26 -5.71 -12.00
C VAL A 58 -1.46 -6.39 -13.36
N PRO A 59 -0.67 -6.12 -14.41
CA PRO A 59 -0.82 -6.81 -15.69
C PRO A 59 -0.57 -8.31 -15.56
N LEU A 60 0.39 -8.74 -14.73
CA LEU A 60 0.63 -10.17 -14.48
C LEU A 60 -0.59 -10.85 -13.86
N GLY A 61 -1.25 -10.21 -12.89
CA GLY A 61 -2.47 -10.71 -12.27
C GLY A 61 -3.63 -10.80 -13.26
N ILE A 62 -3.80 -9.80 -14.12
CA ILE A 62 -4.81 -9.81 -15.18
C ILE A 62 -4.55 -10.94 -16.19
N VAL A 63 -3.31 -11.09 -16.64
CA VAL A 63 -2.93 -12.17 -17.56
C VAL A 63 -3.15 -13.53 -16.91
N GLY A 64 -2.74 -13.70 -15.65
CA GLY A 64 -2.98 -14.93 -14.90
C GLY A 64 -4.46 -15.27 -14.75
N LEU A 65 -5.30 -14.27 -14.48
CA LEU A 65 -6.76 -14.42 -14.40
C LEU A 65 -7.37 -14.78 -15.77
N ALA A 66 -6.95 -14.11 -16.84
CA ALA A 66 -7.44 -14.41 -18.18
C ALA A 66 -7.04 -15.83 -18.62
N LEU A 67 -5.80 -16.24 -18.35
CA LEU A 67 -5.32 -17.59 -18.60
C LEU A 67 -6.07 -18.63 -17.78
N SER A 68 -6.34 -18.38 -16.50
CA SER A 68 -7.10 -19.32 -15.67
C SER A 68 -8.53 -19.47 -16.17
N ILE A 69 -9.20 -18.38 -16.54
CA ILE A 69 -10.53 -18.41 -17.15
C ILE A 69 -10.50 -19.19 -18.47
N ALA A 70 -9.50 -18.96 -19.32
CA ALA A 70 -9.37 -19.67 -20.60
C ALA A 70 -9.16 -21.18 -20.39
N VAL A 71 -8.31 -21.57 -19.44
CA VAL A 71 -8.08 -22.98 -19.08
C VAL A 71 -9.35 -23.62 -18.55
N VAL A 72 -10.05 -22.97 -17.62
CA VAL A 72 -11.32 -23.51 -17.07
C VAL A 72 -12.39 -23.60 -18.15
N ARG A 73 -12.47 -22.61 -19.04
CA ARG A 73 -13.41 -22.62 -20.17
C ARG A 73 -13.13 -23.75 -21.15
N GLU A 74 -11.85 -23.97 -21.47
CA GLU A 74 -11.43 -25.10 -22.32
C GLU A 74 -11.73 -26.44 -21.63
N MET A 75 -11.42 -26.53 -20.33
CA MET A 75 -11.70 -27.72 -19.53
C MET A 75 -13.19 -28.04 -19.44
N ALA A 76 -14.04 -27.00 -19.48
CA ALA A 76 -15.49 -27.14 -19.46
C ALA A 76 -16.09 -27.70 -20.76
N HIS A 77 -15.30 -27.89 -21.83
CA HIS A 77 -15.75 -28.57 -23.05
C HIS A 77 -15.60 -30.10 -23.01
N TYR A 78 -14.89 -30.64 -22.03
CA TYR A 78 -14.66 -32.09 -21.95
C TYR A 78 -15.79 -32.80 -21.16
N GLU A 79 -16.21 -33.95 -21.66
CA GLU A 79 -17.25 -34.81 -21.05
C GLU A 79 -16.93 -35.20 -19.59
N TRP A 80 -15.66 -35.51 -19.28
CA TRP A 80 -15.24 -35.86 -17.92
C TRP A 80 -15.48 -34.73 -16.91
N PHE A 81 -15.40 -33.47 -17.36
CA PHE A 81 -15.65 -32.31 -16.51
C PHE A 81 -17.14 -32.14 -16.25
N HIS A 82 -17.99 -32.37 -17.25
CA HIS A 82 -19.45 -32.40 -17.08
C HIS A 82 -19.89 -33.50 -16.12
N GLU A 83 -19.36 -34.72 -16.26
CA GLU A 83 -19.63 -35.82 -15.33
C GLU A 83 -19.17 -35.52 -13.90
N PHE A 84 -18.01 -34.86 -13.77
CA PHE A 84 -17.49 -34.42 -12.47
C PHE A 84 -18.42 -33.40 -11.79
N ILE A 85 -18.86 -32.37 -12.51
CA ILE A 85 -19.80 -31.36 -11.98
C ILE A 85 -21.15 -32.01 -11.63
N ALA A 86 -21.63 -32.95 -12.44
CA ALA A 86 -22.86 -33.70 -12.15
C ALA A 86 -22.72 -34.55 -10.87
N LYS A 87 -21.54 -35.12 -10.63
CA LYS A 87 -21.26 -35.92 -9.42
C LYS A 87 -20.99 -35.06 -8.18
N TYR A 88 -20.37 -33.89 -8.34
CA TYR A 88 -20.01 -32.96 -7.28
C TYR A 88 -20.52 -31.54 -7.59
N PRO A 89 -21.84 -31.30 -7.47
CA PRO A 89 -22.45 -30.02 -7.86
C PRO A 89 -22.04 -28.82 -6.99
N GLY A 90 -21.24 -29.02 -5.92
CA GLY A 90 -20.79 -27.95 -5.02
C GLY A 90 -21.92 -27.32 -4.18
N THR A 91 -23.15 -27.79 -4.36
CA THR A 91 -24.32 -27.40 -3.60
C THR A 91 -24.75 -28.58 -2.73
N SER A 92 -24.90 -28.33 -1.43
CA SER A 92 -25.55 -29.28 -0.54
C SER A 92 -27.06 -29.21 -0.81
N ALA A 93 -27.65 -30.26 -1.38
CA ALA A 93 -29.11 -30.38 -1.53
C ALA A 93 -29.85 -30.20 -0.18
N GLN A 94 -29.17 -30.55 0.91
CA GLN A 94 -29.52 -30.16 2.27
C GLN A 94 -28.97 -28.77 2.54
N TYR A 95 -29.68 -27.73 2.09
CA TYR A 95 -29.42 -26.38 2.57
C TYR A 95 -29.48 -26.40 4.09
N VAL A 96 -28.42 -25.89 4.73
CA VAL A 96 -28.45 -25.48 6.13
C VAL A 96 -29.74 -24.67 6.31
N GLN A 97 -30.59 -25.10 7.24
CA GLN A 97 -31.86 -24.44 7.55
C GLN A 97 -31.60 -22.93 7.62
N PRO A 98 -32.40 -22.08 6.93
CA PRO A 98 -32.22 -20.63 6.98
C PRO A 98 -32.07 -20.23 8.44
N VAL A 99 -30.93 -19.61 8.78
CA VAL A 99 -30.65 -19.21 10.16
C VAL A 99 -31.58 -18.04 10.48
N GLN A 100 -32.80 -18.35 10.90
CA GLN A 100 -33.87 -17.40 11.22
C GLN A 100 -33.49 -16.52 12.43
N SER A 101 -32.60 -17.03 13.30
CA SER A 101 -32.12 -16.35 14.51
C SER A 101 -30.91 -15.42 14.29
N GLY A 102 -30.40 -15.32 13.05
CA GLY A 102 -29.17 -14.59 12.74
C GLY A 102 -27.89 -15.20 13.34
N PHE A 103 -26.74 -14.55 13.14
CA PHE A 103 -25.48 -15.03 13.72
C PHE A 103 -25.48 -14.97 15.25
N PRO A 104 -24.95 -15.99 15.95
CA PRO A 104 -24.80 -15.98 17.41
C PRO A 104 -24.06 -14.74 17.92
N TRP A 105 -24.43 -14.24 19.09
CA TRP A 105 -23.87 -13.01 19.65
C TRP A 105 -22.34 -13.09 19.87
N TRP A 106 -21.82 -14.25 20.30
CA TRP A 106 -20.39 -14.47 20.51
C TRP A 106 -19.59 -14.38 19.20
N LEU A 107 -20.16 -14.88 18.09
CA LEU A 107 -19.53 -14.85 16.77
C LEU A 107 -19.45 -13.42 16.24
N ARG A 108 -20.48 -12.61 16.51
CA ARG A 108 -20.49 -11.18 16.18
C ARG A 108 -19.36 -10.44 16.92
N TRP A 109 -19.16 -10.73 18.21
CA TRP A 109 -18.06 -10.16 18.98
C TRP A 109 -16.69 -10.62 18.49
N GLN A 110 -16.53 -11.91 18.17
CA GLN A 110 -15.29 -12.42 17.58
C GLN A 110 -14.97 -11.73 16.26
N HIS A 111 -15.98 -11.53 15.40
CA HIS A 111 -15.82 -10.84 14.12
C HIS A 111 -15.40 -9.38 14.33
N PHE A 112 -16.04 -8.68 15.27
CA PHE A 112 -15.68 -7.31 15.63
C PHE A 112 -14.23 -7.22 16.15
N LEU A 113 -13.86 -8.09 17.09
CA LEU A 113 -12.50 -8.11 17.65
C LEU A 113 -11.45 -8.44 16.60
N ASN A 114 -11.74 -9.38 15.69
CA ASN A 114 -10.85 -9.67 14.57
C ASN A 114 -10.62 -8.43 13.70
N LEU A 115 -11.70 -7.73 13.32
CA LEU A 115 -11.59 -6.54 12.49
C LEU A 115 -10.85 -5.39 13.23
N LEU A 116 -11.09 -5.26 14.54
CA LEU A 116 -10.38 -4.31 15.40
C LEU A 116 -8.87 -4.60 15.43
N PHE A 117 -8.46 -5.86 15.67
CA PHE A 117 -7.04 -6.24 15.67
C PHE A 117 -6.40 -6.09 14.29
N MET A 118 -7.12 -6.46 13.23
CA MET A 118 -6.66 -6.25 11.85
C MET A 118 -6.41 -4.77 11.58
N MET A 119 -7.27 -3.86 12.03
CA MET A 119 -7.06 -2.41 11.89
C MET A 119 -5.77 -1.95 12.58
N PHE A 120 -5.49 -2.41 13.80
CA PHE A 120 -4.26 -2.06 14.51
C PHE A 120 -3.01 -2.63 13.82
N ILE A 121 -3.05 -3.89 13.38
CA ILE A 121 -1.94 -4.54 12.66
C ILE A 121 -1.65 -3.80 11.36
N ILE A 122 -2.69 -3.47 10.59
CA ILE A 122 -2.54 -2.72 9.33
C ILE A 122 -1.94 -1.35 9.60
N ARG A 123 -2.47 -0.60 10.58
CA ARG A 123 -1.95 0.74 10.93
C ARG A 123 -0.49 0.70 11.38
N ALA A 124 -0.15 -0.24 12.26
CA ALA A 124 1.22 -0.43 12.73
C ALA A 124 2.15 -0.86 11.59
N GLY A 125 1.72 -1.81 10.76
CA GLY A 125 2.48 -2.27 9.60
C GLY A 125 2.75 -1.16 8.58
N LEU A 126 1.74 -0.35 8.26
CA LEU A 126 1.90 0.81 7.37
C LEU A 126 2.84 1.87 7.96
N GLN A 127 2.78 2.13 9.27
CA GLN A 127 3.68 3.07 9.93
C GLN A 127 5.13 2.59 9.91
N ILE A 128 5.37 1.30 10.20
CA ILE A 128 6.72 0.69 10.12
C ILE A 128 7.25 0.77 8.68
N LEU A 129 6.40 0.51 7.68
CA LEU A 129 6.79 0.58 6.27
C LEU A 129 7.10 2.02 5.81
N ALA A 130 6.43 3.02 6.39
CA ALA A 130 6.70 4.42 6.12
C ALA A 130 8.02 4.90 6.76
N ASP A 131 8.33 4.45 7.98
CA ASP A 131 9.56 4.80 8.70
C ASP A 131 10.79 4.06 8.14
N HIS A 132 10.61 2.79 7.79
CA HIS A 132 11.58 1.97 7.08
C HIS A 132 11.06 1.59 5.69
N PRO A 133 11.26 2.46 4.67
CA PRO A 133 10.83 2.23 3.28
C PRO A 133 11.62 1.11 2.57
N ARG A 134 12.20 0.18 3.33
CA ARG A 134 13.10 -0.88 2.89
C ARG A 134 12.78 -2.15 3.66
N LEU A 135 12.53 -3.23 2.94
CA LEU A 135 12.35 -4.55 3.55
C LEU A 135 13.55 -5.43 3.25
N TYR A 136 14.05 -6.10 4.29
CA TYR A 136 15.18 -7.02 4.22
C TYR A 136 14.68 -8.42 4.57
N LEU A 137 15.12 -9.43 3.80
CA LEU A 137 14.90 -10.85 4.14
C LEU A 137 16.02 -11.41 5.02
N ASN A 138 17.08 -10.63 5.24
CA ASN A 138 18.25 -11.03 6.02
C ASN A 138 18.20 -10.39 7.41
N ALA A 139 18.45 -11.18 8.45
CA ALA A 139 18.49 -10.70 9.84
C ALA A 139 19.52 -9.58 10.10
N GLY A 140 20.55 -9.48 9.26
CA GLY A 140 21.63 -8.50 9.42
C GLY A 140 21.38 -7.13 8.78
N SER A 141 20.22 -6.89 8.14
CA SER A 141 19.85 -5.61 7.51
C SER A 141 20.99 -4.92 6.75
N LYS A 142 21.81 -5.70 6.03
CA LYS A 142 23.02 -5.19 5.38
C LYS A 142 22.63 -4.29 4.21
N PRO A 143 23.32 -3.14 4.01
CA PRO A 143 23.13 -2.31 2.82
C PRO A 143 23.28 -3.16 1.55
N ASP A 144 22.44 -2.90 0.54
CA ASP A 144 22.34 -3.65 -0.74
C ASP A 144 21.74 -5.08 -0.67
N THR A 145 21.31 -5.54 0.50
CA THR A 145 20.55 -6.79 0.65
C THR A 145 19.02 -6.60 0.71
N GLU A 146 18.56 -5.41 0.35
CA GLU A 146 17.17 -5.00 0.35
C GLU A 146 16.36 -5.79 -0.70
N TRP A 147 15.22 -6.34 -0.28
CA TRP A 147 14.27 -7.05 -1.14
C TRP A 147 13.18 -6.12 -1.70
N LEU A 148 12.82 -5.06 -0.97
CA LEU A 148 11.88 -4.02 -1.42
C LEU A 148 12.51 -2.64 -1.17
N ARG A 149 12.44 -1.74 -2.17
CA ARG A 149 12.81 -0.33 -2.06
C ARG A 149 11.61 0.55 -2.39
N LEU A 150 11.14 1.33 -1.42
CA LEU A 150 10.13 2.38 -1.61
C LEU A 150 10.76 3.76 -1.86
N ARG A 151 12.08 3.92 -1.66
CA ARG A 151 12.84 5.15 -1.94
C ARG A 151 14.04 4.85 -2.86
N GLY A 152 14.59 5.89 -3.50
CA GLY A 152 15.76 5.83 -4.38
C GLY A 152 17.02 5.23 -3.73
N PRO A 153 18.07 4.95 -4.55
CA PRO A 153 19.32 4.35 -4.09
C PRO A 153 20.00 5.20 -3.00
N VAL A 154 20.74 4.53 -2.09
CA VAL A 154 21.58 5.19 -1.08
C VAL A 154 22.65 6.02 -1.81
N PRO A 155 22.87 7.29 -1.45
CA PRO A 155 24.03 8.05 -1.92
C PRO A 155 25.35 7.48 -1.38
#